data_AF-A0A951FE68-F1
#
_entry.id   AF-A0A951FE68-F1
#
_cell.length_a   1.000
_cell.length_b   1.000
_cell.length_c   1.000
_cell.angle_alpha   90.00
_cell.angle_beta   90.00
_cell.angle_gamma   90.00
#
_symmetry.space_group_name_H-M   'P 1'
#
loop_
_entity.id
_entity.type
_entity.pdbx_description
1 polymer ?
#
loop_
_entity_poly.entity_id
_entity_poly.type
_entity_poly.pdbx_seq_one_letter_code
_entity_poly.pdbx_strand_id
1 'polypeptide(L)' 'MSLVICYGSVIADRVLQLPRFPRPGEGIHALGEQLYLGGEPCNVGGH' A
#
# COMPACT_ATOMS: atom_id res chain seq x y z
N MET A 1 22.13 -19.36 -7.77
CA MET A 1 21.37 -18.73 -8.88
C MET A 1 19.97 -18.47 -8.37
N SER A 2 19.53 -17.21 -8.34
CA SER A 2 18.11 -16.94 -8.10
C SER A 2 17.33 -17.44 -9.32
N LEU A 3 16.38 -18.34 -9.10
CA LEU A 3 15.59 -18.95 -10.17
C LEU A 3 14.54 -17.98 -10.73
N VAL A 4 14.33 -16.83 -10.07
CA VAL A 4 13.44 -15.75 -10.49
C VAL A 4 14.08 -14.40 -10.08
N ILE A 5 14.04 -13.42 -10.99
CA ILE A 5 14.41 -12.04 -10.70
C ILE A 5 13.13 -11.21 -10.73
N CYS A 6 12.78 -10.62 -9.58
CA CYS A 6 11.69 -9.65 -9.49
C CYS A 6 12.29 -8.24 -9.57
N TYR A 7 11.86 -7.46 -10.56
CA TYR A 7 12.31 -6.08 -10.76
C TYR A 7 11.11 -5.14 -10.82
N GLY A 8 11.18 -4.05 -10.05
CA GLY A 8 10.25 -2.94 -10.13
C GLY A 8 10.15 -2.19 -8.80
N SER A 9 8.97 -1.63 -8.51
CA SER A 9 8.79 -0.66 -7.43
C SER A 9 8.78 -1.29 -6.03
N VAL A 10 9.25 -0.50 -5.06
CA VAL A 10 9.05 -0.70 -3.63
C VAL A 10 8.36 0.56 -3.12
N ILE A 11 7.28 0.40 -2.36
CA ILE A 11 6.43 1.51 -1.95
C ILE A 11 6.13 1.39 -0.45
N ALA A 12 6.12 2.52 0.24
CA ALA A 12 5.63 2.61 1.61
C ALA A 12 4.13 2.90 1.57
N ASP A 13 3.32 1.85 1.61
CA ASP A 13 1.87 1.95 1.47
C ASP A 13 1.25 2.47 2.77
N ARG A 14 0.84 3.73 2.76
CA ARG A 14 0.09 4.34 3.86
C ARG A 14 -1.40 4.07 3.67
N VAL A 15 -1.99 3.31 4.58
CA VAL A 15 -3.39 2.91 4.54
C VAL A 15 -4.17 3.66 5.62
N LEU A 16 -5.23 4.35 5.20
CA LEU A 16 -6.17 5.03 6.09
C LEU A 16 -7.49 4.27 6.12
N GLN A 17 -7.96 3.93 7.32
CA GLN A 17 -9.29 3.36 7.51
C GLN A 17 -10.30 4.50 7.60
N LEU A 18 -11.27 4.52 6.70
CA LEU A 18 -12.31 5.56 6.63
C LEU A 18 -13.68 4.95 6.91
N PRO A 19 -14.62 5.70 7.52
CA PRO A 19 -15.98 5.19 7.75
C PRO A 19 -16.77 5.03 6.43
N ARG A 20 -16.34 5.70 5.36
CA ARG A 20 -16.86 5.59 3.99
C ARG A 20 -15.87 6.17 2.99
N PHE A 21 -16.14 5.94 1.71
CA PHE A 21 -15.37 6.57 0.63
C PHE A 21 -15.58 8.10 0.62
N PRO A 22 -14.50 8.90 0.44
CA PRO A 22 -14.61 10.36 0.42
C PRO A 22 -15.33 10.86 -0.83
N ARG A 23 -16.10 11.94 -0.67
CA ARG A 23 -16.73 12.66 -1.78
C ARG A 23 -15.84 13.83 -2.20
N PRO A 24 -15.88 14.27 -3.47
CA PRO A 24 -15.11 15.45 -3.90
C PRO A 24 -15.42 16.68 -3.04
N GLY A 25 -14.37 17.38 -2.59
CA GLY A 25 -14.48 18.60 -1.79
C GLY A 25 -14.77 18.41 -0.30
N GLU A 26 -14.92 17.18 0.18
CA GLU A 26 -15.18 16.87 1.58
C GLU A 26 -13.89 16.43 2.30
N GLY A 27 -13.67 16.94 3.52
CA GLY A 27 -12.69 16.39 4.46
C GLY A 27 -13.31 15.30 5.33
N ILE A 28 -12.59 14.22 5.59
CA ILE A 28 -13.05 13.11 6.44
C ILE A 28 -12.00 12.76 7.50
N HIS A 29 -12.46 12.50 8.72
CA HIS A 29 -11.60 12.02 9.79
C HIS A 29 -11.36 10.51 9.64
N ALA A 30 -10.10 10.10 9.63
CA ALA A 30 -9.72 8.70 9.60
C ALA A 30 -10.03 8.03 10.96
N LEU A 31 -10.39 6.75 10.91
CA LEU A 31 -10.59 5.88 12.07
C LEU A 31 -9.27 5.27 12.55
N GLY A 32 -8.29 5.15 11.66
CA GLY A 32 -6.97 4.62 11.94
C GLY A 32 -6.03 4.77 10.76
N GLU A 33 -4.72 4.61 11.04
CA GLU A 33 -3.63 4.67 10.06
C GLU A 33 -2.69 3.49 10.30
N GLN A 34 -2.22 2.88 9.21
CA GLN A 34 -1.17 1.87 9.22
C GLN A 34 -0.21 2.10 8.06
N LEU A 35 1.05 1.72 8.25
CA LEU A 35 2.08 1.75 7.22
C LEU A 35 2.53 0.33 6.90
N TYR A 36 2.49 -0.02 5.63
CA TYR A 36 2.93 -1.33 5.13
C TYR A 36 4.09 -1.16 4.16
N LEU A 37 4.94 -2.17 4.11
CA LEU A 37 5.86 -2.32 3.00
C LEU A 37 5.08 -2.96 1.84
N GLY A 38 4.99 -2.25 0.73
CA GLY A 38 4.24 -2.66 -0.45
C GLY A 38 5.02 -2.42 -1.74
N GLY A 39 4.28 -2.33 -2.85
CA GLY A 39 4.82 -2.39 -4.21
C GLY A 39 4.76 -3.83 -4.76
N GLU A 40 4.16 -3.98 -5.94
CA GLU A 40 3.86 -5.30 -6.54
C GLU A 40 5.07 -6.26 -6.58
N PRO A 41 6.27 -5.85 -7.00
CA PRO A 41 7.45 -6.74 -6.97
C PRO A 41 7.92 -7.07 -5.56
N CYS A 42 7.74 -6.18 -4.58
CA CYS A 42 8.03 -6.45 -3.16
C CYS A 42 7.02 -7.45 -2.58
N ASN A 43 5.75 -7.35 -2.99
CA ASN A 43 4.68 -8.23 -2.55
C ASN A 43 4.81 -9.64 -3.14
N VAL A 44 5.22 -9.76 -4.40
CA VAL A 44 5.31 -11.03 -5.13
C VAL A 44 6.69 -11.69 -4.98
N GLY A 45 7.76 -10.89 -4.84
CA GLY A 45 9.15 -11.36 -4.73
C GLY A 45 9.61 -11.67 -3.30
N GLY A 46 8.78 -11.45 -2.29
CA GLY A 46 9.07 -11.75 -0.87
C GLY A 46 8.85 -13.22 -0.46
N HIS A 47 8.55 -14.11 -1.41
CA HIS A 47 8.39 -15.56 -1.21
C HIS A 47 9.70 -16.33 -1.41
#